data_AF-A0A4V2AGQ9-F1
#
_entry.id   AF-A0A4V2AGQ9-F1
#
_cell.length_a   1.000
_cell.length_b   1.000
_cell.length_c   1.000
_cell.angle_alpha   90.00
_cell.angle_beta   90.00
_cell.angle_gamma   90.00
#
_symmetry.space_group_name_H-M   'P 1'
#
loop_
_entity.id
_entity.type
_entity.pdbx_description
1 polymer ?
#
loop_
_entity_poly.entity_id
_entity_poly.type
_entity_poly.pdbx_seq_one_letter_code
_entity_poly.pdbx_strand_id
1 'polypeptide(L)' 'MLPVRLTRGVRCIGAAHVHHDDTKIGLYERRFRTATERFFTDARQAEEWIGTVPLFQGSAV' A
#
# COMPACT_ATOMS: atom_id res chain seq x y z
N MET A 1 4.45 0.84 -18.38
CA MET A 1 4.32 1.76 -17.24
C MET A 1 2.94 2.41 -17.31
N LEU A 2 2.02 2.09 -16.40
CA LEU A 2 0.69 2.70 -16.40
C LEU A 2 0.78 4.11 -15.79
N PRO A 3 0.13 5.12 -16.39
CA PRO A 3 0.23 6.50 -15.92
C PRO A 3 -0.41 6.66 -14.54
N VAL A 4 0.22 7.47 -13.70
CA VAL A 4 -0.31 7.88 -12.38
C VAL A 4 -1.62 8.64 -12.62
N ARG A 5 -2.76 8.06 -12.22
CA ARG A 5 -4.07 8.72 -12.38
C ARG A 5 -4.48 9.39 -11.06
N LEU A 6 -4.54 10.72 -11.10
CA LEU A 6 -5.16 11.55 -10.08
C LEU A 6 -6.68 11.40 -10.19
N THR A 7 -7.35 11.06 -9.10
CA THR A 7 -8.82 11.08 -9.06
C THR A 7 -9.24 12.19 -8.10
N ARG A 8 -9.91 13.23 -8.61
CA ARG A 8 -10.40 14.38 -7.81
C ARG A 8 -9.31 15.06 -6.94
N GLY A 9 -8.09 15.16 -7.46
CA GLY A 9 -6.96 15.75 -6.72
C GLY A 9 -6.39 14.84 -5.61
N VAL A 10 -6.92 13.64 -5.42
CA VAL A 10 -6.39 12.65 -4.47
C VAL A 10 -5.45 11.70 -5.20
N ARG A 11 -4.30 11.44 -4.58
CA ARG A 11 -3.31 10.46 -5.02
C ARG A 11 -3.12 9.40 -3.95
N CYS A 12 -3.31 8.14 -4.31
CA CYS A 12 -2.88 7.02 -3.47
C CYS A 12 -1.34 6.92 -3.56
N ILE A 13 -0.67 7.04 -2.42
CA ILE A 13 0.80 6.97 -2.30
C ILE A 13 1.27 5.66 -1.65
N GLY A 14 0.35 4.92 -1.03
CA GLY A 14 0.58 3.57 -0.54
C GLY A 14 -0.72 2.89 -0.11
N ALA A 15 -0.67 1.57 0.01
CA ALA A 15 -1.82 0.74 0.36
C ALA A 15 -1.40 -0.41 1.29
N ALA A 16 -2.15 -0.59 2.37
CA ALA A 16 -2.03 -1.72 3.29
C ALA A 16 -3.32 -2.53 3.20
N HIS A 17 -3.19 -3.83 2.91
CA HIS A 17 -4.31 -4.74 2.77
C HIS A 17 -4.33 -5.74 3.92
N VAL A 18 -5.48 -5.94 4.56
CA VAL A 18 -5.64 -6.89 5.66
C VAL A 18 -6.66 -7.96 5.28
N HIS A 19 -6.31 -9.22 5.48
CA HIS A 19 -7.23 -10.34 5.27
C HIS A 19 -6.91 -11.49 6.23
N HIS A 20 -7.93 -12.11 6.80
CA HIS A 20 -7.78 -13.19 7.80
C HIS A 20 -7.26 -14.53 7.22
N ASP A 21 -7.21 -14.65 5.90
CA ASP A 21 -6.77 -15.85 5.19
C ASP A 21 -5.28 -15.71 4.88
N ASP A 22 -4.46 -16.45 5.63
CA ASP A 22 -3.00 -16.41 5.56
C ASP A 22 -2.44 -16.93 4.22
N THR A 23 -3.13 -17.89 3.61
CA THR A 23 -2.73 -18.55 2.37
C THR A 23 -2.92 -17.59 1.20
N LYS A 24 -4.09 -16.93 1.13
CA LYS A 24 -4.39 -15.92 0.12
C LYS A 24 -3.50 -14.68 0.29
N ILE A 25 -3.41 -14.14 1.51
CA ILE A 25 -2.69 -12.89 1.72
C ILE A 25 -1.18 -13.06 1.62
N GLY A 26 -0.64 -14.20 2.07
CA GLY A 26 0.76 -14.56 1.88
C GLY A 26 1.12 -14.75 0.41
N LEU A 27 0.20 -15.27 -0.42
CA LEU A 27 0.39 -15.33 -1.86
C LEU A 27 0.47 -13.93 -2.48
N TYR A 28 -0.38 -13.00 -2.03
CA TYR A 28 -0.39 -11.63 -2.54
C TYR A 28 0.84 -10.85 -2.10
N GLU A 29 1.27 -10.98 -0.85
CA GLU A 29 2.54 -10.41 -0.37
C GLU A 29 3.71 -10.89 -1.24
N ARG A 30 3.78 -12.18 -1.58
CA ARG A 30 4.85 -12.70 -2.44
C ARG A 30 4.79 -12.20 -3.88
N ARG A 31 3.58 -12.01 -4.44
CA ARG A 31 3.40 -11.73 -5.88
C ARG A 31 3.28 -10.25 -6.23
N PHE A 32 2.74 -9.45 -5.33
CA PHE A 32 2.29 -8.09 -5.64
C PHE A 32 2.86 -7.02 -4.71
N ARG A 33 3.60 -7.38 -3.66
CA ARG A 33 4.19 -6.37 -2.77
C ARG A 33 5.08 -5.41 -3.55
N THR A 34 5.05 -4.15 -3.14
CA THR A 34 5.95 -3.12 -3.62
C THR A 34 6.55 -2.36 -2.43
N ALA A 35 7.34 -1.31 -2.70
CA ALA A 35 7.84 -0.44 -1.65
C ALA A 35 6.72 0.30 -0.90
N THR A 36 5.57 0.50 -1.55
CA THR A 36 4.43 1.28 -1.01
C THR A 36 3.14 0.47 -0.96
N GLU A 37 3.18 -0.84 -1.22
CA GLU A 37 2.01 -1.72 -1.13
C GLU A 37 2.38 -3.04 -0.45
N ARG A 38 1.66 -3.39 0.63
CA ARG A 38 1.89 -4.61 1.41
C ARG A 38 0.60 -5.27 1.90
N PHE A 39 0.70 -6.56 2.22
CA PHE A 39 -0.41 -7.44 2.54
C PHE A 39 -0.18 -8.15 3.88
N PHE A 40 -1.17 -8.10 4.78
CA PHE A 40 -1.05 -8.53 6.18
C PHE A 40 -2.23 -9.39 6.62
N THR A 41 -2.00 -10.32 7.55
CA THR A 41 -3.07 -11.00 8.29
C THR A 41 -3.53 -10.21 9.51
N ASP A 42 -2.67 -9.33 10.03
CA ASP A 42 -2.89 -8.57 11.25
C ASP A 42 -3.11 -7.09 10.95
N ALA A 43 -4.21 -6.54 11.45
CA ALA A 43 -4.60 -5.15 11.20
C ALA A 43 -3.66 -4.14 11.86
N ARG A 44 -3.12 -4.46 13.04
CA ARG A 44 -2.21 -3.59 13.77
C ARG A 44 -0.87 -3.49 13.06
N GLN A 45 -0.34 -4.61 12.55
CA GLN A 45 0.89 -4.60 11.74
C GLN A 45 0.72 -3.77 10.46
N ALA A 46 -0.46 -3.84 9.83
CA ALA A 46 -0.75 -3.04 8.65
C ALA A 46 -0.81 -1.54 8.96
N GLU A 47 -1.42 -1.16 10.09
CA GLU A 47 -1.49 0.22 10.58
C GLU A 47 -0.10 0.78 10.92
N GLU A 48 0.70 0.02 11.67
CA GLU A 48 2.07 0.40 12.02
C GLU A 48 2.91 0.58 10.75
N TRP A 49 2.78 -0.31 9.76
CA TRP A 49 3.52 -0.22 8.51
C TRP A 49 3.07 0.95 7.62
N ILE A 50 1.77 1.19 7.43
CA ILE A 50 1.31 2.26 6.52
C ILE A 50 1.75 3.64 7.00
N GLY A 51 1.91 3.83 8.32
CA GLY A 51 2.48 5.04 8.91
C GLY A 51 3.96 5.29 8.58
N THR A 52 4.68 4.26 8.11
CA THR A 52 6.08 4.38 7.66
C THR A 52 6.21 4.67 6.17
N VAL A 53 5.13 4.56 5.39
CA VAL A 53 5.18 4.80 3.95
C VAL A 53 5.49 6.29 3.70
N PRO A 54 6.55 6.62 2.93
CA PRO A 54 6.92 8.00 2.70
C PRO A 54 5.77 8.79 2.08
N LEU A 55 5.44 9.94 2.69
CA LEU A 55 4.57 10.91 2.06
C LEU A 55 5.24 11.37 0.76
N PHE A 56 4.49 11.39 -0.34
CA PHE A 56 5.00 11.93 -1.59
C PHE A 56 5.34 13.41 -1.41
N GLN A 57 6.63 13.74 -1.36
CA GLN A 57 7.13 15.11 -1.36
C GLN A 57 7.24 15.59 -2.80
N GLY A 58 6.11 15.94 -3.41
CA GLY A 58 6.10 16.67 -4.68
C GLY A 58 6.08 18.17 -4.41
N SER A 59 7.03 18.92 -4.99
CA SER A 59 6.96 20.39 -5.06
C SER A 59 5.60 20.81 -5.62
N ALA A 60 4.92 21.69 -4.89
CA ALA A 60 3.88 22.52 -5.48
C ALA A 60 4.53 23.26 -6.67
N VAL A 61 4.12 22.90 -7.88
CA VAL A 61 4.32 23.73 -9.08
C VAL A 61 3.20 24.75 -9.11
#